data_AF-A0A9Y2JNG4-F1
#
_entry.id   AF-A0A9Y2JNG4-F1
#
_cell.length_a   1.000
_cell.length_b   1.000
_cell.length_c   1.000
_cell.angle_alpha   90.00
_cell.angle_beta   90.00
_cell.angle_gamma   90.00
#
_symmetry.space_group_name_H-M   'P 1'
#
loop_
_entity.id
_entity.type
_entity.pdbx_description
1 polymer ?
#
loop_
_entity_poly.entity_id
_entity_poly.type
_entity_poly.pdbx_seq_one_letter_code
_entity_poly.pdbx_strand_id
1 'polypeptide(L)'
;METERLRERLGPLVSGWCEIHRTANDREARRVLRDAVSAAIAEFPADDRLAVNVALGIAPGAQHALLSDRVGILADRLRISERTARRRIDRAFARLAAEIEAGTRPGDGVPAPDEGWFVKRVKALVRLDTVEPELIEERLIVAARDGLSRISAQFTVPRLEDGRDGERQVAADAQHGVRIADAKRVGQRHFRWLLDLPRPLARGDTHTFALVIRIRDGLPIRPSYTFVPLVTCESFTVRVRFDPARPPRVVWRLDRVPPSVLADPPQPGAPLPLDGACEVAQEFSAPQLGYAYGLRWLD
;
A
#
# COMPACT_ATOMS: atom_id res chain seq x y z
N MET A 1 -23.70 -20.50 -15.65
CA MET A 1 -22.50 -20.75 -14.82
C MET A 1 -22.09 -19.39 -14.28
N GLU A 2 -22.41 -19.10 -13.02
CA GLU A 2 -22.15 -17.80 -12.39
C GLU A 2 -20.71 -17.38 -12.64
N THR A 3 -20.54 -16.22 -13.27
CA THR A 3 -19.22 -15.60 -13.39
C THR A 3 -18.81 -15.21 -11.98
N GLU A 4 -18.10 -16.10 -11.28
CA GLU A 4 -17.54 -15.80 -9.96
C GLU A 4 -16.81 -14.46 -10.04
N ARG A 5 -17.17 -13.57 -9.11
CA ARG A 5 -16.67 -12.20 -9.09
C ARG A 5 -15.20 -12.21 -8.70
N LEU A 6 -14.32 -12.18 -9.71
CA LEU A 6 -12.86 -12.22 -9.53
C LEU A 6 -12.42 -11.19 -8.48
N ARG A 7 -13.01 -10.00 -8.52
CA ARG A 7 -12.74 -8.91 -7.59
C ARG A 7 -12.93 -9.28 -6.12
N GLU A 8 -13.91 -10.11 -5.78
CA GLU A 8 -14.19 -10.53 -4.40
C GLU A 8 -13.17 -11.57 -3.88
N ARG A 9 -12.41 -12.19 -4.79
CA ARG A 9 -11.39 -13.20 -4.49
C ARG A 9 -9.96 -12.64 -4.48
N LEU A 10 -9.77 -11.39 -4.93
CA LEU A 10 -8.46 -10.75 -4.93
C LEU A 10 -8.17 -10.16 -3.55
N GLY A 11 -7.13 -10.69 -2.91
CA GLY A 11 -6.62 -10.12 -1.66
C GLY A 11 -5.89 -8.79 -1.87
N PRO A 12 -5.75 -7.98 -0.80
CA PRO A 12 -5.20 -6.62 -0.89
C PRO A 12 -3.76 -6.57 -1.42
N LEU A 13 -2.95 -7.60 -1.17
CA LEU A 13 -1.59 -7.68 -1.67
C LEU A 13 -1.54 -7.81 -3.21
N VAL A 14 -2.39 -8.67 -3.77
CA VAL A 14 -2.47 -8.87 -5.23
C VAL A 14 -3.11 -7.65 -5.90
N SER A 15 -4.17 -7.10 -5.30
CA SER A 15 -4.80 -5.86 -5.79
C SER A 15 -3.83 -4.67 -5.76
N GLY A 16 -3.01 -4.56 -4.72
CA GLY A 16 -1.98 -3.53 -4.58
C GLY A 16 -0.83 -3.71 -5.57
N TRP A 17 -0.30 -4.92 -5.70
CA TRP A 17 0.78 -5.25 -6.64
C TRP A 17 0.37 -5.00 -8.10
N CYS A 18 -0.85 -5.37 -8.48
CA CYS A 18 -1.37 -5.16 -9.83
C CYS A 18 -1.97 -3.77 -10.06
N GLU A 19 -2.07 -2.91 -9.03
CA GLU A 19 -2.73 -1.60 -9.11
C GLU A 19 -4.20 -1.66 -9.59
N ILE A 20 -4.95 -2.72 -9.23
CA ILE A 20 -6.35 -2.90 -9.66
C ILE A 20 -7.25 -1.91 -8.95
N HIS A 21 -7.87 -1.00 -9.72
CA HIS A 21 -8.81 -0.01 -9.20
C HIS A 21 -10.14 -0.66 -8.76
N ARG A 22 -10.77 -0.14 -7.71
CA ARG A 22 -12.03 -0.69 -7.17
C ARG A 22 -13.26 -0.60 -8.08
N THR A 23 -13.26 0.36 -9.02
CA THR A 23 -14.30 0.55 -10.04
C THR A 23 -14.00 -0.28 -11.27
N ALA A 24 -12.82 -0.92 -11.33
CA ALA A 24 -12.54 -1.89 -12.36
C ALA A 24 -13.59 -2.99 -12.25
N ASN A 25 -14.37 -3.12 -13.31
CA ASN A 25 -15.21 -4.29 -13.46
C ASN A 25 -14.30 -5.53 -13.57
N ASP A 26 -14.87 -6.73 -13.40
CA ASP A 26 -14.09 -7.97 -13.44
C ASP A 26 -13.30 -8.14 -14.74
N ARG A 27 -13.79 -7.60 -15.86
CA ARG A 27 -13.07 -7.64 -17.14
C ARG A 27 -11.79 -6.81 -17.09
N GLU A 28 -11.85 -5.61 -16.53
CA GLU A 28 -10.69 -4.73 -16.36
C GLU A 28 -9.73 -5.27 -15.31
N ALA A 29 -10.21 -5.71 -14.15
CA ALA A 29 -9.39 -6.36 -13.13
C ALA A 29 -8.64 -7.59 -13.68
N ARG A 30 -9.33 -8.41 -14.49
CA ARG A 30 -8.72 -9.57 -15.15
C ARG A 30 -7.71 -9.18 -16.22
N ARG A 31 -7.89 -8.06 -16.92
CA ARG A 31 -6.91 -7.55 -17.89
C ARG A 31 -5.65 -7.09 -17.16
N VAL A 32 -5.78 -6.22 -16.17
CA VAL A 32 -4.67 -5.66 -15.39
C VAL A 32 -3.87 -6.76 -14.68
N LEU A 33 -4.55 -7.73 -14.06
CA LEU A 33 -3.90 -8.89 -13.44
C LEU A 33 -3.09 -9.73 -14.46
N ARG A 34 -3.64 -9.95 -15.66
CA ARG A 34 -2.93 -10.69 -16.71
C ARG A 34 -1.71 -9.93 -17.19
N ASP A 35 -1.82 -8.61 -17.38
CA ASP A 35 -0.72 -7.76 -17.82
C ASP A 35 0.42 -7.79 -16.79
N ALA A 36 0.10 -7.65 -15.50
CA ALA A 36 1.05 -7.71 -14.39
C ALA A 36 1.74 -9.09 -14.29
N VAL A 37 0.98 -10.19 -14.38
CA VAL A 37 1.55 -11.55 -14.38
C VAL A 37 2.45 -11.76 -15.60
N SER A 38 2.04 -11.30 -16.78
CA SER A 38 2.82 -11.45 -18.01
C SER A 38 4.15 -10.73 -17.92
N ALA A 39 4.18 -9.53 -17.35
CA ALA A 39 5.40 -8.78 -17.10
C ALA A 39 6.32 -9.51 -16.10
N ALA A 40 5.77 -10.01 -14.99
CA ALA A 40 6.56 -10.67 -13.95
C ALA A 40 7.21 -11.98 -14.40
N ILE A 41 6.60 -12.70 -15.34
CA ILE A 41 7.14 -13.97 -15.85
C ILE A 41 7.92 -13.81 -17.16
N ALA A 42 8.13 -12.58 -17.67
CA ALA A 42 8.75 -12.38 -18.99
C ALA A 42 10.09 -13.12 -19.13
N GLU A 43 10.93 -13.05 -18.09
CA GLU A 43 12.26 -13.68 -18.04
C GLU A 43 12.27 -15.14 -17.55
N PHE A 44 11.10 -15.75 -17.32
CA PHE A 44 11.05 -17.16 -16.91
C PHE A 44 11.39 -18.08 -18.09
N PRO A 45 11.96 -19.27 -17.83
CA PRO A 45 12.05 -20.33 -18.83
C PRO A 45 10.70 -20.58 -19.51
N ALA A 46 10.71 -20.93 -20.80
CA ALA A 46 9.49 -21.07 -21.59
C ALA A 46 8.45 -22.01 -20.96
N ASP A 47 8.90 -23.14 -20.42
CA ASP A 47 8.03 -24.10 -19.76
C ASP A 47 7.45 -23.57 -18.44
N ASP A 48 8.19 -22.73 -17.70
CA ASP A 48 7.73 -22.13 -16.45
C ASP A 48 6.70 -21.03 -16.74
N ARG A 49 6.92 -20.21 -17.78
CA ARG A 49 5.90 -19.28 -18.30
C ARG A 49 4.64 -20.02 -18.71
N LEU A 50 4.79 -21.14 -19.41
CA LEU A 50 3.65 -21.98 -19.82
C LEU A 50 2.93 -22.54 -18.59
N ALA A 51 3.65 -23.02 -17.58
CA ALA A 51 3.07 -23.56 -16.36
C ALA A 51 2.21 -22.53 -15.62
N VAL A 52 2.71 -21.30 -15.43
CA VAL A 52 1.94 -20.20 -14.82
C VAL A 52 0.69 -19.87 -15.64
N ASN A 53 0.85 -19.68 -16.95
CA ASN A 53 -0.26 -19.31 -17.83
C ASN A 53 -1.34 -20.40 -17.92
N VAL A 54 -0.96 -21.68 -17.94
CA VAL A 54 -1.92 -22.80 -17.94
C VAL A 54 -2.62 -22.89 -16.59
N ALA A 55 -1.90 -22.82 -15.47
CA ALA A 55 -2.50 -22.92 -14.14
C ALA A 55 -3.51 -21.80 -13.84
N LEU A 56 -3.26 -20.58 -14.34
CA LEU A 56 -4.17 -19.43 -14.23
C LEU A 56 -5.28 -19.41 -15.30
N GLY A 57 -5.29 -20.37 -16.23
CA GLY A 57 -6.26 -20.41 -17.33
C GLY A 57 -6.11 -19.27 -18.35
N ILE A 58 -4.92 -18.68 -18.42
CA ILE A 58 -4.57 -17.60 -19.36
C ILE A 58 -4.22 -18.18 -20.72
N ALA A 59 -3.48 -19.29 -20.74
CA ALA A 59 -3.03 -19.93 -21.98
C ALA A 59 -4.23 -20.34 -22.86
N PRO A 60 -4.16 -20.18 -24.20
CA PRO A 60 -5.21 -20.64 -25.10
C PRO A 60 -5.52 -22.13 -24.88
N GLY A 61 -6.79 -22.50 -24.77
CA GLY A 61 -7.21 -23.89 -24.54
C GLY A 61 -6.98 -24.39 -23.11
N ALA A 62 -6.69 -23.52 -22.15
CA ALA A 62 -6.54 -23.86 -20.73
C ALA A 62 -7.64 -23.23 -19.84
N GLN A 63 -8.72 -22.71 -20.41
CA GLN A 63 -9.82 -22.03 -19.69
C GLN A 63 -10.76 -23.00 -18.93
N HIS A 64 -10.23 -24.11 -18.41
CA HIS A 64 -11.00 -25.09 -17.64
C HIS A 64 -11.25 -24.58 -16.22
N ALA A 65 -12.37 -24.97 -15.60
CA ALA A 65 -12.73 -24.51 -14.26
C ALA A 65 -11.80 -25.06 -13.17
N LEU A 66 -11.50 -26.35 -13.22
CA LEU A 66 -10.69 -27.03 -12.21
C LEU A 66 -9.20 -26.95 -12.52
N LEU A 67 -8.40 -26.76 -11.47
CA LEU A 67 -6.94 -26.79 -11.60
C LEU A 67 -6.43 -28.16 -12.06
N SER A 68 -7.08 -29.26 -11.67
CA SER A 68 -6.74 -30.63 -12.10
C SER A 68 -6.74 -30.75 -13.63
N ASP A 69 -7.76 -30.23 -14.30
CA ASP A 69 -7.90 -30.32 -15.75
C ASP A 69 -6.80 -29.52 -16.45
N ARG A 70 -6.45 -28.35 -15.87
CA ARG A 70 -5.34 -27.52 -16.36
C ARG A 70 -3.98 -28.18 -16.14
N VAL A 71 -3.81 -28.94 -15.06
CA VAL A 71 -2.61 -29.76 -14.82
C VAL A 71 -2.47 -30.84 -15.91
N GLY A 72 -3.56 -31.51 -16.29
CA GLY A 72 -3.58 -32.47 -17.41
C GLY A 72 -3.13 -31.83 -18.73
N ILE A 73 -3.65 -30.65 -19.05
CA ILE A 73 -3.25 -29.91 -20.27
C ILE A 73 -1.77 -29.56 -20.29
N LEU A 74 -1.20 -29.15 -19.14
CA LEU A 74 0.23 -28.89 -19.05
C LEU A 74 1.04 -30.18 -19.21
N ALA A 75 0.58 -31.28 -18.62
CA ALA A 75 1.19 -32.59 -18.71
C ALA A 75 1.27 -33.08 -20.15
N ASP A 76 0.17 -32.97 -20.91
CA ASP A 76 0.11 -33.35 -22.32
C ASP A 76 1.03 -32.49 -23.19
N ARG A 77 1.00 -31.16 -23.01
CA ARG A 77 1.83 -30.23 -23.79
C ARG A 77 3.32 -30.46 -23.58
N LEU A 78 3.72 -30.75 -22.34
CA LEU A 78 5.11 -31.00 -21.99
C LEU A 78 5.51 -32.48 -22.09
N ARG A 79 4.57 -33.39 -22.40
CA ARG A 79 4.75 -34.85 -22.42
C ARG A 79 5.37 -35.39 -21.13
N ILE A 80 4.84 -34.95 -20.01
CA ILE A 80 5.25 -35.36 -18.66
C ILE A 80 4.06 -35.91 -17.88
N SER A 81 4.30 -36.56 -16.74
CA SER A 81 3.21 -36.97 -15.85
C SER A 81 2.54 -35.76 -15.19
N GLU A 82 1.25 -35.88 -14.87
CA GLU A 82 0.50 -34.85 -14.12
C GLU A 82 1.17 -34.47 -12.80
N ARG A 83 1.76 -35.45 -12.09
CA ARG A 83 2.57 -35.20 -10.89
C ARG A 83 3.72 -34.24 -11.16
N THR A 84 4.42 -34.43 -12.28
CA THR A 84 5.56 -33.58 -12.67
C THR A 84 5.07 -32.21 -13.13
N ALA A 85 3.95 -32.15 -13.85
CA ALA A 85 3.30 -30.90 -14.24
C ALA A 85 2.87 -30.08 -13.01
N ARG A 86 2.24 -30.71 -12.02
CA ARG A 86 1.86 -30.07 -10.76
C ARG A 86 3.07 -29.53 -10.01
N ARG A 87 4.12 -30.34 -9.85
CA ARG A 87 5.37 -29.90 -9.21
C ARG A 87 6.03 -28.73 -9.95
N ARG A 88 5.92 -28.70 -11.28
CA ARG A 88 6.42 -27.58 -12.10
C ARG A 88 5.59 -26.32 -11.89
N ILE A 89 4.26 -26.43 -11.83
CA ILE A 89 3.37 -25.31 -11.46
C ILE A 89 3.75 -24.77 -10.10
N ASP A 90 3.85 -25.63 -9.07
CA ASP A 90 4.18 -25.20 -7.72
C ASP A 90 5.55 -24.48 -7.67
N ARG A 91 6.56 -24.99 -8.38
CA ARG A 91 7.88 -24.34 -8.51
C ARG A 91 7.79 -22.98 -9.23
N ALA A 92 7.05 -22.91 -10.33
CA ALA A 92 6.90 -21.69 -11.11
C ALA A 92 6.15 -20.60 -10.32
N PHE A 93 5.13 -20.98 -9.52
CA PHE A 93 4.44 -20.06 -8.61
C PHE A 93 5.30 -19.63 -7.43
N ALA A 94 6.11 -20.52 -6.86
CA ALA A 94 7.07 -20.15 -5.83
C ALA A 94 8.08 -19.11 -6.37
N ARG A 95 8.56 -19.29 -7.60
CA ARG A 95 9.42 -18.31 -8.27
C ARG A 95 8.69 -17.01 -8.58
N LEU A 96 7.45 -17.06 -9.06
CA LEU A 96 6.64 -15.86 -9.31
C LEU A 96 6.41 -15.06 -8.03
N ALA A 97 6.08 -15.74 -6.93
CA ALA A 97 5.98 -15.11 -5.61
C ALA A 97 7.33 -14.48 -5.21
N ALA A 98 8.44 -15.18 -5.41
CA ALA A 98 9.78 -14.66 -5.14
C ALA A 98 10.14 -13.44 -5.99
N GLU A 99 9.76 -13.37 -7.27
CA GLU A 99 9.96 -12.17 -8.11
C GLU A 99 9.09 -11.00 -7.66
N ILE A 100 7.84 -11.25 -7.27
CA ILE A 100 6.95 -10.21 -6.73
C ILE A 100 7.53 -9.69 -5.40
N GLU A 101 8.06 -10.58 -4.56
CA GLU A 101 8.78 -10.23 -3.34
C GLU A 101 10.12 -9.53 -3.62
N ALA A 102 10.88 -9.95 -4.63
CA ALA A 102 12.17 -9.36 -4.98
C ALA A 102 12.01 -7.96 -5.59
N GLY A 103 10.99 -7.75 -6.43
CA GLY A 103 10.59 -6.42 -6.90
C GLY A 103 10.10 -5.50 -5.79
N THR A 104 9.81 -6.04 -4.60
CA THR A 104 9.44 -5.30 -3.38
C THR A 104 10.56 -5.25 -2.32
N ARG A 105 11.68 -5.96 -2.50
CA ARG A 105 12.86 -6.00 -1.60
C ARG A 105 14.09 -5.28 -2.22
N PRO A 106 14.92 -4.55 -1.44
CA PRO A 106 16.30 -4.22 -1.83
C PRO A 106 17.27 -5.40 -1.59
N GLY A 107 18.38 -5.46 -2.33
CA GLY A 107 19.35 -6.57 -2.36
C GLY A 107 20.23 -6.82 -1.11
N ASP A 108 21.07 -7.86 -1.22
CA ASP A 108 21.63 -8.76 -0.20
C ASP A 108 22.28 -8.20 1.08
N GLY A 109 22.12 -8.97 2.16
CA GLY A 109 22.94 -8.95 3.39
C GLY A 109 22.47 -8.05 4.54
N VAL A 110 21.67 -7.02 4.24
CA VAL A 110 21.04 -6.16 5.25
C VAL A 110 19.56 -6.51 5.31
N PRO A 111 18.98 -6.82 6.48
CA PRO A 111 17.57 -7.14 6.54
C PRO A 111 16.74 -5.95 6.03
N ALA A 112 15.61 -6.24 5.38
CA ALA A 112 14.84 -5.23 4.66
C ALA A 112 14.53 -4.01 5.56
N PRO A 113 14.62 -2.77 5.03
CA PRO A 113 14.32 -1.56 5.80
C PRO A 113 12.90 -1.50 6.35
N ASP A 114 11.98 -2.33 5.85
CA ASP A 114 10.61 -2.45 6.34
C ASP A 114 10.44 -3.47 7.47
N GLU A 115 11.50 -4.21 7.82
CA GLU A 115 11.45 -5.34 8.75
C GLU A 115 12.31 -5.11 10.00
N GLY A 116 11.96 -5.81 11.09
CA GLY A 116 12.73 -5.76 12.34
C GLY A 116 12.44 -4.56 13.22
N TRP A 117 11.33 -3.84 12.96
CA TRP A 117 10.81 -2.78 13.80
C TRP A 117 9.31 -2.62 13.57
N PHE A 118 8.63 -1.91 14.48
CA PHE A 118 7.23 -1.55 14.31
C PHE A 118 6.95 -0.15 14.87
N VAL A 119 5.87 0.45 14.38
CA VAL A 119 5.41 1.75 14.87
C VAL A 119 4.53 1.54 16.11
N LYS A 120 4.98 2.08 17.24
CA LYS A 120 4.24 2.05 18.51
C LYS A 120 3.21 3.16 18.58
N ARG A 121 3.57 4.37 18.14
CA ARG A 121 2.69 5.56 18.15
C ARG A 121 2.90 6.42 16.92
N VAL A 122 1.83 7.01 16.41
CA VAL A 122 1.85 8.00 15.33
C VAL A 122 1.12 9.26 15.76
N LYS A 123 1.74 10.43 15.50
CA LYS A 123 1.08 11.73 15.55
C LYS A 123 1.20 12.38 14.18
N ALA A 124 0.07 12.82 13.63
CA ALA A 124 0.01 13.50 12.35
C ALA A 124 -0.64 14.88 12.51
N LEU A 125 0.01 15.90 11.96
CA LEU A 125 -0.56 17.22 11.71
C LEU A 125 -0.61 17.44 10.20
N VAL A 126 -1.82 17.52 9.67
CA VAL A 126 -2.08 17.84 8.26
C VAL A 126 -2.40 19.32 8.16
N ARG A 127 -1.64 20.04 7.36
CA ARG A 127 -1.81 21.46 7.09
C ARG A 127 -2.34 21.65 5.67
N LEU A 128 -3.57 22.13 5.59
CA LEU A 128 -4.24 22.52 4.35
C LEU A 128 -4.33 24.05 4.22
N ASP A 129 -3.82 24.77 5.23
CA ASP A 129 -3.72 26.23 5.31
C ASP A 129 -2.46 26.79 4.60
N THR A 130 -1.70 25.94 3.92
CA THR A 130 -0.44 26.26 3.25
C THR A 130 -0.58 26.16 1.73
N VAL A 131 0.30 26.86 0.99
CA VAL A 131 0.31 26.80 -0.50
C VAL A 131 0.59 25.38 -1.00
N GLU A 132 1.55 24.70 -0.39
CA GLU A 132 1.82 23.28 -0.58
C GLU A 132 1.27 22.55 0.65
N PRO A 133 0.25 21.67 0.52
CA PRO A 133 -0.23 20.89 1.67
C PRO A 133 0.92 20.13 2.34
N GLU A 134 0.98 20.25 3.67
CA GLU A 134 2.03 19.62 4.48
C GLU A 134 1.46 18.55 5.41
N LEU A 135 2.19 17.45 5.55
CA LEU A 135 2.00 16.47 6.61
C LEU A 135 3.24 16.48 7.49
N ILE A 136 3.07 16.85 8.75
CA ILE A 136 4.08 16.67 9.79
C ILE A 136 3.73 15.40 10.53
N GLU A 137 4.59 14.38 10.45
CA GLU A 137 4.34 13.07 11.05
C GLU A 137 5.47 12.71 12.00
N GLU A 138 5.14 12.47 13.26
CA GLU A 138 6.05 11.95 14.27
C GLU A 138 5.69 10.49 14.59
N ARG A 139 6.70 9.61 14.53
CA ARG A 139 6.54 8.20 14.86
C ARG A 139 7.43 7.84 16.05
N LEU A 140 6.87 7.13 17.03
CA LEU A 140 7.64 6.33 17.97
C LEU A 140 7.72 4.91 17.43
N ILE A 141 8.92 4.40 17.23
CA ILE A 141 9.16 3.02 16.81
C ILE A 141 9.79 2.19 17.93
N VAL A 142 9.67 0.87 17.81
CA VAL A 142 10.39 -0.10 18.64
C VAL A 142 11.19 -1.02 17.73
N ALA A 143 12.45 -1.22 18.05
CA ALA A 143 13.27 -2.22 17.38
C ALA A 143 12.86 -3.64 17.81
N ALA A 144 12.60 -4.51 16.84
CA ALA A 144 12.25 -5.91 17.08
C ALA A 144 13.47 -6.86 16.97
N ARG A 145 14.65 -6.31 16.61
CA ARG A 145 15.93 -7.01 16.54
C ARG A 145 17.08 -6.12 17.01
N ASP A 146 18.21 -6.74 17.31
CA ASP A 146 19.46 -6.03 17.59
C ASP A 146 20.08 -5.46 16.32
N GLY A 147 20.85 -4.38 16.48
CA GLY A 147 21.61 -3.75 15.40
C GLY A 147 20.75 -3.04 14.35
N LEU A 148 19.51 -2.68 14.66
CA LEU A 148 18.66 -1.95 13.72
C LEU A 148 19.20 -0.53 13.51
N SER A 149 19.75 -0.27 12.32
CA SER A 149 20.38 1.01 11.96
C SER A 149 19.68 1.76 10.83
N ARG A 150 18.78 1.09 10.10
CA ARG A 150 18.03 1.66 8.97
C ARG A 150 16.58 1.19 8.98
N ILE A 151 15.68 2.12 8.70
CA ILE A 151 14.24 1.89 8.59
C ILE A 151 13.69 2.52 7.32
N SER A 152 12.40 2.38 7.06
CA SER A 152 11.71 3.08 5.98
C SER A 152 10.51 3.89 6.47
N ALA A 153 10.16 4.94 5.73
CA ALA A 153 8.86 5.57 5.82
C ALA A 153 8.17 5.51 4.45
N GLN A 154 6.86 5.30 4.46
CA GLN A 154 6.05 5.22 3.27
C GLN A 154 4.90 6.22 3.35
N PHE A 155 4.59 6.86 2.23
CA PHE A 155 3.47 7.77 2.08
C PHE A 155 2.80 7.57 0.73
N THR A 156 1.48 7.67 0.70
CA THR A 156 0.69 7.49 -0.51
C THR A 156 -0.21 8.70 -0.70
N VAL A 157 -0.23 9.22 -1.93
CA VAL A 157 -1.22 10.22 -2.33
C VAL A 157 -2.28 9.52 -3.20
N PRO A 158 -3.50 9.25 -2.69
CA PRO A 158 -4.52 8.51 -3.46
C PRO A 158 -4.94 9.23 -4.76
N ARG A 159 -5.50 8.47 -5.71
CA ARG A 159 -6.18 9.02 -6.89
C ARG A 159 -7.35 9.91 -6.46
N LEU A 160 -7.57 11.00 -7.22
CA LEU A 160 -8.79 11.78 -7.14
C LEU A 160 -9.96 10.98 -7.72
N GLU A 161 -11.18 11.29 -7.25
CA GLU A 161 -12.41 10.61 -7.66
C GLU A 161 -12.77 10.86 -9.13
N ASP A 162 -12.32 11.99 -9.69
CA ASP A 162 -12.55 12.41 -11.08
C ASP A 162 -11.58 11.80 -12.10
N GLY A 163 -10.63 10.96 -11.64
CA GLY A 163 -9.66 10.30 -12.50
C GLY A 163 -8.64 11.24 -13.15
N ARG A 164 -8.62 12.55 -12.79
CA ARG A 164 -7.56 13.47 -13.24
C ARG A 164 -6.27 13.01 -12.61
N ASP A 165 -5.45 12.44 -13.46
CA ASP A 165 -4.23 11.77 -13.06
C ASP A 165 -3.02 12.57 -13.53
N GLY A 166 -2.14 12.88 -12.58
CA GLY A 166 -0.90 13.60 -12.82
C GLY A 166 0.21 13.00 -11.97
N GLU A 167 1.43 13.11 -12.48
CA GLU A 167 2.63 12.75 -11.73
C GLU A 167 2.68 13.56 -10.43
N ARG A 168 2.71 12.87 -9.28
CA ARG A 168 2.74 13.55 -7.99
C ARG A 168 4.15 14.01 -7.66
N GLN A 169 4.29 15.25 -7.23
CA GLN A 169 5.56 15.79 -6.73
C GLN A 169 5.50 15.84 -5.21
N VAL A 170 6.19 14.90 -4.55
CA VAL A 170 6.21 14.80 -3.09
C VAL A 170 7.65 14.90 -2.59
N ALA A 171 7.90 15.86 -1.70
CA ALA A 171 9.16 16.02 -1.02
C ALA A 171 9.00 15.60 0.44
N ALA A 172 10.03 14.97 1.02
CA ALA A 172 10.11 14.76 2.45
C ALA A 172 11.39 15.38 3.00
N ASP A 173 11.29 15.88 4.22
CA ASP A 173 12.39 16.42 5.00
C ASP A 173 12.39 15.77 6.39
N ALA A 174 13.56 15.40 6.89
CA ALA A 174 13.71 14.86 8.22
C ALA A 174 13.90 15.99 9.23
N GLN A 175 12.93 16.17 10.12
CA GLN A 175 12.99 17.21 11.13
C GLN A 175 13.87 16.82 12.31
N HIS A 176 13.77 15.57 12.77
CA HIS A 176 14.62 15.02 13.82
C HIS A 176 14.62 13.50 13.82
N GLY A 177 15.59 12.92 14.52
CA GLY A 177 15.66 11.49 14.82
C GLY A 177 16.14 10.60 13.67
N VAL A 178 16.19 11.07 12.42
CA VAL A 178 16.66 10.27 11.27
C VAL A 178 17.38 11.15 10.26
N ARG A 179 18.19 10.52 9.41
CA ARG A 179 18.66 11.12 8.16
C ARG A 179 18.04 10.39 6.97
N ILE A 180 17.49 11.13 6.01
CA ILE A 180 17.04 10.53 4.74
C ILE A 180 18.28 10.13 3.94
N ALA A 181 18.42 8.84 3.65
CA ALA A 181 19.55 8.28 2.92
C ALA A 181 19.25 8.03 1.45
N ASP A 182 17.99 7.70 1.15
CA ASP A 182 17.51 7.44 -0.20
C ASP A 182 16.01 7.74 -0.29
N ALA A 183 15.55 8.04 -1.50
CA ALA A 183 14.15 8.25 -1.81
C ALA A 183 13.81 7.46 -3.07
N LYS A 184 12.87 6.52 -2.94
CA LYS A 184 12.37 5.71 -4.05
C LYS A 184 10.91 6.03 -4.30
N ARG A 185 10.59 6.29 -5.57
CA ARG A 185 9.20 6.27 -6.02
C ARG A 185 8.82 4.84 -6.38
N VAL A 186 7.79 4.32 -5.75
CA VAL A 186 7.20 3.00 -6.04
C VAL A 186 5.92 3.26 -6.84
N GLY A 187 5.99 3.11 -8.16
CA GLY A 187 4.89 3.51 -9.05
C GLY A 187 4.77 5.04 -9.19
N GLN A 188 3.55 5.56 -9.33
CA GLN A 188 3.30 7.00 -9.56
C GLN A 188 2.96 7.81 -8.30
N ARG A 189 2.63 7.14 -7.18
CA ARG A 189 2.02 7.80 -6.01
C ARG A 189 2.46 7.27 -4.64
N HIS A 190 3.23 6.18 -4.62
CA HIS A 190 3.79 5.66 -3.40
C HIS A 190 5.23 6.14 -3.30
N PHE A 191 5.52 6.79 -2.19
CA PHE A 191 6.82 7.36 -1.90
C PHE A 191 7.40 6.60 -0.74
N ARG A 192 8.64 6.15 -0.90
CA ARG A 192 9.38 5.41 0.11
C ARG A 192 10.70 6.13 0.38
N TRP A 193 10.95 6.45 1.63
CA TRP A 193 12.24 6.99 2.08
C TRP A 193 12.97 5.95 2.90
N LEU A 194 14.26 5.78 2.64
CA LEU A 194 15.15 5.03 3.52
C LEU A 194 15.75 5.99 4.53
N LEU A 195 15.65 5.62 5.80
CA LEU A 195 16.00 6.47 6.92
C LEU A 195 17.11 5.80 7.73
N ASP A 196 18.25 6.49 7.84
CA ASP A 196 19.33 6.07 8.73
C ASP A 196 19.04 6.58 10.14
N LEU A 197 19.13 5.67 11.12
CA LEU A 197 19.03 5.98 12.53
C LEU A 197 20.37 6.56 13.02
N PRO A 198 20.35 7.45 14.04
CA PRO A 198 21.57 8.09 14.55
C PRO A 198 22.54 7.11 15.21
N ARG A 199 22.02 5.96 15.64
CA ARG A 199 22.77 4.82 16.19
C ARG A 199 22.02 3.53 15.90
N PRO A 200 22.70 2.37 15.86
CA PRO A 200 22.04 1.08 15.92
C PRO A 200 21.21 0.95 17.21
N LEU A 201 20.00 0.42 17.09
CA LEU A 201 19.10 0.13 18.20
C LEU A 201 19.20 -1.35 18.58
N ALA A 202 19.14 -1.63 19.88
CA ALA A 202 18.99 -2.99 20.40
C ALA A 202 17.52 -3.42 20.36
N ARG A 203 17.23 -4.71 20.43
CA ARG A 203 15.87 -5.22 20.51
C ARG A 203 15.16 -4.63 21.74
N GLY A 204 13.98 -4.05 21.52
CA GLY A 204 13.17 -3.40 22.55
C GLY A 204 13.44 -1.91 22.71
N ASP A 205 14.56 -1.39 22.17
CA ASP A 205 14.82 0.05 22.16
C ASP A 205 13.71 0.79 21.42
N THR A 206 13.35 1.94 21.97
CA THR A 206 12.42 2.85 21.33
C THR A 206 13.15 4.03 20.72
N HIS A 207 12.67 4.53 19.58
CA HIS A 207 13.23 5.70 18.93
C HIS A 207 12.14 6.57 18.32
N THR A 208 12.26 7.89 18.48
CA THR A 208 11.32 8.86 17.92
C THR A 208 11.97 9.59 16.76
N PHE A 209 11.20 9.78 15.69
CA PHE A 209 11.60 10.61 14.57
C PHE A 209 10.40 11.36 14.00
N ALA A 210 10.67 12.46 13.29
CA ALA A 210 9.63 13.19 12.58
C ALA A 210 10.04 13.56 11.15
N LEU A 211 9.06 13.47 10.26
CA LEU A 211 9.17 13.88 8.86
C LEU A 211 8.19 15.01 8.56
N VAL A 212 8.57 15.90 7.66
CA VAL A 212 7.67 16.84 6.98
C VAL A 212 7.56 16.42 5.53
N ILE A 213 6.35 16.06 5.11
CA ILE A 213 6.04 15.65 3.75
C ILE A 213 5.23 16.77 3.10
N ARG A 214 5.68 17.24 1.93
CA ARG A 214 5.05 18.32 1.17
C ARG A 214 4.61 17.84 -0.20
N ILE A 215 3.40 18.21 -0.59
CA ILE A 215 2.85 17.93 -1.91
C ILE A 215 2.97 19.21 -2.76
N ARG A 216 3.85 19.18 -3.77
CA ARG A 216 4.35 20.37 -4.50
C ARG A 216 3.78 20.55 -5.90
N ASP A 217 2.93 19.63 -6.33
CA ASP A 217 2.38 19.62 -7.68
C ASP A 217 1.18 20.56 -7.86
N GLY A 218 0.63 21.11 -6.77
CA GLY A 218 -0.60 21.93 -6.81
C GLY A 218 -1.85 21.16 -7.25
N LEU A 219 -1.74 19.84 -7.45
CA LEU A 219 -2.86 19.00 -7.84
C LEU A 219 -3.73 18.74 -6.62
N PRO A 220 -5.07 18.68 -6.78
CA PRO A 220 -5.95 18.39 -5.67
C PRO A 220 -5.56 17.08 -4.98
N ILE A 221 -5.80 17.02 -3.67
CA ILE A 221 -5.67 15.81 -2.88
C ILE A 221 -7.05 15.29 -2.54
N ARG A 222 -7.17 13.99 -2.30
CA ARG A 222 -8.40 13.43 -1.77
C ARG A 222 -8.73 14.15 -0.46
N PRO A 223 -10.01 14.52 -0.19
CA PRO A 223 -10.38 15.25 1.03
C PRO A 223 -10.44 14.31 2.24
N SER A 224 -9.33 13.61 2.49
CA SER A 224 -9.16 12.65 3.57
C SER A 224 -7.69 12.48 3.90
N TYR A 225 -7.39 12.31 5.19
CA TYR A 225 -6.11 11.76 5.65
C TYR A 225 -6.39 10.52 6.48
N THR A 226 -5.69 9.43 6.15
CA THR A 226 -5.90 8.12 6.77
C THR A 226 -4.60 7.41 7.09
N PHE A 227 -4.57 6.74 8.24
CA PHE A 227 -3.55 5.79 8.64
C PHE A 227 -4.14 4.37 8.66
N VAL A 228 -3.42 3.40 8.08
CA VAL A 228 -3.78 1.98 8.09
C VAL A 228 -2.62 1.20 8.74
N PRO A 229 -2.74 0.77 10.01
CA PRO A 229 -1.68 -0.02 10.63
C PRO A 229 -1.60 -1.40 9.98
N LEU A 230 -0.38 -1.79 9.61
CA LEU A 230 -0.05 -3.16 9.14
C LEU A 230 0.60 -4.01 10.23
N VAL A 231 0.96 -3.37 11.34
CA VAL A 231 1.50 -3.96 12.57
C VAL A 231 0.87 -3.26 13.78
N THR A 232 0.89 -3.90 14.95
CA THR A 232 0.25 -3.37 16.16
C THR A 232 0.76 -1.97 16.49
N CYS A 233 -0.16 -1.02 16.61
CA CYS A 233 0.08 0.36 17.00
C CYS A 233 -0.76 0.66 18.25
N GLU A 234 -0.18 1.28 19.26
CA GLU A 234 -0.87 1.57 20.53
C GLU A 234 -1.74 2.82 20.44
N SER A 235 -1.32 3.83 19.68
CA SER A 235 -2.07 5.08 19.53
C SER A 235 -1.79 5.78 18.21
N PHE A 236 -2.84 6.32 17.61
CA PHE A 236 -2.77 7.22 16.48
C PHE A 236 -3.53 8.51 16.80
N THR A 237 -2.86 9.66 16.65
CA THR A 237 -3.48 10.98 16.78
C THR A 237 -3.36 11.71 15.45
N VAL A 238 -4.46 12.30 15.00
CA VAL A 238 -4.48 13.16 13.81
C VAL A 238 -5.05 14.53 14.18
N ARG A 239 -4.43 15.57 13.65
CA ARG A 239 -4.96 16.93 13.61
C ARG A 239 -4.95 17.40 12.17
N VAL A 240 -6.05 17.97 11.69
CA VAL A 240 -6.13 18.63 10.39
C VAL A 240 -6.42 20.10 10.64
N ARG A 241 -5.59 20.98 10.09
CA ARG A 241 -5.79 22.42 10.04
C ARG A 241 -6.25 22.82 8.64
N PHE A 242 -7.41 23.45 8.56
CA PHE A 242 -7.97 23.96 7.31
C PHE A 242 -7.61 25.43 7.10
N ASP A 243 -7.68 25.88 5.85
CA ASP A 243 -7.58 27.30 5.52
C ASP A 243 -8.81 28.05 6.08
N PRO A 244 -8.63 29.05 6.97
CA PRO A 244 -9.74 29.81 7.54
C PRO A 244 -10.57 30.56 6.49
N ALA A 245 -10.01 30.87 5.32
CA ALA A 245 -10.73 31.52 4.23
C ALA A 245 -11.57 30.52 3.41
N ARG A 246 -11.32 29.22 3.55
CA ARG A 246 -11.98 28.12 2.81
C ARG A 246 -12.23 26.93 3.75
N PRO A 247 -13.08 27.09 4.77
CA PRO A 247 -13.38 25.99 5.69
C PRO A 247 -14.18 24.89 4.97
N PRO A 248 -13.97 23.61 5.32
CA PRO A 248 -14.79 22.53 4.80
C PRO A 248 -16.24 22.68 5.27
N ARG A 249 -17.19 22.24 4.44
CA ARG A 249 -18.62 22.17 4.79
C ARG A 249 -18.90 21.20 5.92
N VAL A 250 -18.19 20.07 5.94
CA VAL A 250 -18.31 19.05 7.00
C VAL A 250 -17.03 18.24 7.09
N VAL A 251 -16.63 17.91 8.33
CA VAL A 251 -15.56 16.97 8.64
C VAL A 251 -16.15 15.85 9.49
N TRP A 252 -15.73 14.61 9.27
CA TRP A 252 -16.13 13.48 10.10
C TRP A 252 -14.98 12.50 10.32
N ARG A 253 -15.12 11.72 11.40
CA ARG A 253 -14.17 10.69 11.81
C ARG A 253 -14.28 9.46 10.90
N LEU A 254 -13.13 8.91 10.50
CA LEU A 254 -13.01 7.57 9.95
C LEU A 254 -12.47 6.65 11.05
N ASP A 255 -13.28 5.70 11.50
CA ASP A 255 -12.93 4.74 12.56
C ASP A 255 -13.23 3.32 12.08
N ARG A 256 -12.21 2.46 12.03
CA ARG A 256 -12.32 1.08 11.54
C ARG A 256 -12.95 0.97 10.15
N VAL A 257 -12.59 1.87 9.24
CA VAL A 257 -13.13 1.87 7.88
C VAL A 257 -12.31 0.92 7.00
N PRO A 258 -12.91 -0.09 6.33
CA PRO A 258 -12.16 -0.92 5.39
C PRO A 258 -11.55 -0.08 4.26
N PRO A 259 -10.28 -0.31 3.84
CA PRO A 259 -9.65 0.47 2.77
C PRO A 259 -10.43 0.49 1.44
N SER A 260 -11.18 -0.57 1.14
CA SER A 260 -12.06 -0.62 -0.04
C SER A 260 -13.17 0.44 -0.01
N VAL A 261 -13.70 0.72 1.18
CA VAL A 261 -14.76 1.71 1.44
C VAL A 261 -14.22 3.14 1.40
N LEU A 262 -12.96 3.36 1.77
CA LEU A 262 -12.35 4.70 1.70
C LEU A 262 -12.47 5.32 0.32
N ALA A 263 -12.47 4.47 -0.70
CA ALA A 263 -12.49 4.94 -2.04
C ALA A 263 -13.91 5.26 -2.55
N ASP A 264 -14.97 4.90 -1.79
CA ASP A 264 -16.38 5.16 -2.11
C ASP A 264 -16.71 6.64 -2.13
N PRO A 265 -17.72 7.06 -2.92
CA PRO A 265 -18.27 8.39 -2.81
C PRO A 265 -18.50 8.73 -1.33
N PRO A 266 -18.05 9.91 -0.88
CA PRO A 266 -18.11 10.27 0.53
C PRO A 266 -19.56 10.28 1.00
N GLN A 267 -19.85 9.48 2.02
CA GLN A 267 -21.06 9.59 2.82
C GLN A 267 -20.66 10.24 4.14
N PRO A 268 -21.05 11.51 4.39
CA PRO A 268 -20.72 12.18 5.64
C PRO A 268 -21.22 11.39 6.85
N GLY A 269 -20.33 11.20 7.82
CA GLY A 269 -20.68 10.68 9.14
C GLY A 269 -21.19 11.78 10.06
N ALA A 270 -21.13 11.53 11.38
CA ALA A 270 -21.40 12.55 12.39
C ALA A 270 -20.41 13.73 12.22
N PRO A 271 -20.91 14.98 12.07
CA PRO A 271 -20.06 16.15 11.92
C PRO A 271 -19.17 16.38 13.15
N LEU A 272 -17.91 16.74 12.90
CA LEU A 272 -16.97 17.22 13.90
C LEU A 272 -16.85 18.74 13.79
N PRO A 273 -16.94 19.48 14.90
CA PRO A 273 -16.74 20.92 14.89
C PRO A 273 -15.26 21.27 14.67
N LEU A 274 -15.01 22.37 13.95
CA LEU A 274 -13.71 23.02 13.92
C LEU A 274 -13.56 23.91 15.16
N ASP A 275 -12.34 23.99 15.71
CA ASP A 275 -12.02 24.93 16.77
C ASP A 275 -11.69 26.35 16.24
N GLY A 276 -11.33 27.27 17.14
CA GLY A 276 -11.02 28.66 16.79
C GLY A 276 -9.76 28.83 15.92
N ALA A 277 -8.96 27.78 15.74
CA ALA A 277 -7.82 27.76 14.82
C ALA A 277 -8.16 27.10 13.47
N CYS A 278 -9.45 26.82 13.22
CA CYS A 278 -9.93 26.03 12.09
C CYS A 278 -9.33 24.62 12.05
N GLU A 279 -9.12 24.03 13.23
CA GLU A 279 -8.58 22.69 13.38
C GLU A 279 -9.61 21.69 13.88
N VAL A 280 -9.37 20.41 13.59
CA VAL A 280 -10.04 19.28 14.20
C VAL A 280 -9.03 18.22 14.55
N ALA A 281 -9.11 17.70 15.78
CA ALA A 281 -8.21 16.67 16.27
C ALA A 281 -9.00 15.43 16.69
N GLN A 282 -8.44 14.26 16.42
CA GLN A 282 -9.00 12.96 16.79
C GLN A 282 -7.90 12.02 17.29
N GLU A 283 -8.26 11.18 18.25
CA GLU A 283 -7.39 10.12 18.77
C GLU A 283 -8.03 8.74 18.56
N PHE A 284 -7.18 7.77 18.27
CA PHE A 284 -7.51 6.37 18.04
C PHE A 284 -6.62 5.52 18.92
N SER A 285 -7.21 4.86 19.91
CA SER A 285 -6.52 3.94 20.82
C SER A 285 -6.49 2.54 20.21
N ALA A 286 -5.32 1.91 20.19
CA ALA A 286 -5.08 0.56 19.68
C ALA A 286 -5.75 0.27 18.32
N PRO A 287 -5.46 1.06 17.26
CA PRO A 287 -6.08 0.86 15.96
C PRO A 287 -5.81 -0.55 15.41
N GLN A 288 -6.89 -1.21 14.98
CA GLN A 288 -6.91 -2.56 14.45
C GLN A 288 -6.22 -2.64 13.08
N LEU A 289 -5.47 -3.72 12.90
CA LEU A 289 -4.74 -3.98 11.66
C LEU A 289 -5.66 -4.04 10.44
N GLY A 290 -5.21 -3.47 9.33
CA GLY A 290 -5.89 -3.53 8.05
C GLY A 290 -7.12 -2.63 7.91
N TYR A 291 -7.48 -1.86 8.95
CA TYR A 291 -8.52 -0.85 8.88
C TYR A 291 -7.95 0.57 8.83
N ALA A 292 -8.67 1.46 8.18
CA ALA A 292 -8.33 2.86 8.09
C ALA A 292 -8.91 3.68 9.24
N TYR A 293 -8.07 4.60 9.72
CA TYR A 293 -8.38 5.55 10.77
C TYR A 293 -7.98 6.95 10.33
N GLY A 294 -8.75 7.97 10.67
CA GLY A 294 -8.39 9.36 10.37
C GLY A 294 -9.60 10.27 10.20
N LEU A 295 -9.48 11.19 9.25
CA LEU A 295 -10.48 12.23 9.01
C LEU A 295 -10.80 12.32 7.51
N ARG A 296 -12.05 12.60 7.20
CA ARG A 296 -12.55 12.91 5.85
C ARG A 296 -13.42 14.15 5.91
N TRP A 297 -13.45 14.90 4.82
CA TRP A 297 -14.21 16.14 4.73
C TRP A 297 -14.84 16.34 3.36
N LEU A 298 -15.74 17.32 3.29
CA LEU A 298 -16.26 17.88 2.05
C LEU A 298 -15.99 19.38 2.04
N ASP A 299 -15.47 19.87 0.93
CA ASP A 299 -15.28 21.30 0.66
C ASP A 299 -16.59 21.97 0.20
#